data_AF-A0A8S2TBP8-F1
#
_entry.id   AF-A0A8S2TBP8-F1
#
_cell.length_a   1.000
_cell.length_b   1.000
_cell.length_c   1.000
_cell.angle_alpha   90.00
_cell.angle_beta   90.00
_cell.angle_gamma   90.00
#
_symmetry.space_group_name_H-M   'P 1'
#
loop_
_entity.id
_entity.type
_entity.pdbx_description
1 polymer ?
#
loop_
_entity_poly.entity_id
_entity_poly.type
_entity_poly.pdbx_seq_one_letter_code
_entity_poly.pdbx_strand_id
1 'polypeptide(L)' 'MTAKFVDIEELNDAQRFSDIPEEPCQMLMPIEGYEEKPLVTLEEAVEPIVAYVPDVQRKIYIAKMKCAELSP' A
#
# COMPACT_ATOMS: atom_id res chain seq x y z
N MET A 1 -6.53 27.39 -22.99
CA MET A 1 -7.07 26.53 -21.91
C MET A 1 -8.34 25.90 -22.42
N THR A 2 -8.38 24.58 -22.55
CA THR A 2 -9.63 23.80 -22.62
C THR A 2 -9.27 22.37 -22.26
N ALA A 3 -9.37 22.04 -20.97
CA ALA A 3 -9.39 20.65 -20.53
C ALA A 3 -10.70 20.04 -21.06
N LYS A 4 -10.58 18.98 -21.86
CA LYS A 4 -11.74 18.17 -22.24
C LYS A 4 -12.05 17.27 -21.05
N PHE A 5 -13.24 17.48 -20.47
CA PHE A 5 -13.80 16.54 -19.52
C PHE A 5 -14.11 15.26 -20.29
N VAL A 6 -13.50 14.16 -19.85
CA VAL A 6 -13.79 12.82 -20.35
C VAL A 6 -15.07 12.37 -19.65
N ASP A 7 -16.09 12.03 -20.43
CA ASP A 7 -17.33 11.46 -19.92
C ASP A 7 -17.00 10.19 -19.13
N ILE A 8 -17.32 10.18 -17.83
CA ILE A 8 -17.18 9.00 -16.98
C ILE A 8 -18.38 8.12 -17.31
N GLU A 9 -18.21 7.21 -18.27
CA GLU A 9 -19.12 6.07 -18.44
C GLU A 9 -19.21 5.33 -17.11
N GLU A 10 -20.43 5.00 -16.68
CA GLU A 10 -20.74 4.34 -15.42
C GLU A 10 -19.79 3.14 -15.18
N LEU A 11 -18.85 3.32 -14.24
CA LEU A 11 -17.91 2.30 -13.84
C LEU A 11 -18.68 1.18 -13.17
N ASN A 12 -18.76 0.06 -13.86
CA ASN A 12 -19.25 -1.21 -13.35
C ASN A 12 -18.47 -1.53 -12.05
N ASP A 13 -19.12 -1.46 -10.89
CA ASP A 13 -18.56 -1.66 -9.53
C ASP A 13 -17.93 -3.06 -9.30
N ALA A 14 -17.86 -3.90 -10.35
CA ALA A 14 -17.36 -5.26 -10.34
C ALA A 14 -15.88 -5.41 -10.76
N GLN A 15 -15.17 -4.33 -11.10
CA GLN A 15 -13.73 -4.42 -11.40
C GLN A 15 -12.95 -4.84 -10.16
N ARG A 16 -12.39 -6.05 -10.17
CA ARG A 16 -11.54 -6.54 -9.10
C ARG A 16 -10.18 -5.88 -9.26
N PHE A 17 -9.48 -5.61 -8.15
CA PHE A 17 -8.10 -5.10 -8.19
C PHE A 17 -7.15 -5.97 -9.06
N SER A 18 -7.48 -7.26 -9.25
CA SER A 18 -6.76 -8.19 -10.14
C SER A 18 -6.94 -7.93 -11.64
N ASP A 19 -7.92 -7.10 -12.03
CA ASP A 19 -8.26 -6.84 -13.43
C ASP A 19 -7.52 -5.61 -13.97
N ILE A 20 -6.59 -5.04 -13.21
CA ILE A 20 -5.64 -4.02 -13.66
C ILE A 20 -4.41 -4.78 -14.20
N PRO A 21 -4.30 -4.97 -15.54
CA PRO A 21 -3.32 -5.87 -16.13
C PRO A 21 -1.86 -5.42 -15.92
N GLU A 22 -1.66 -4.16 -15.56
CA GLU A 22 -0.36 -3.52 -15.42
C GLU A 22 -0.43 -2.58 -14.21
N GLU A 23 -0.34 -3.12 -12.99
CA GLU A 23 0.15 -2.26 -11.90
C GLU A 23 1.53 -1.77 -12.35
N PRO A 24 1.75 -0.45 -12.45
CA PRO A 24 3.05 0.04 -12.84
C PRO A 24 4.03 -0.44 -11.78
N CYS A 25 4.95 -1.34 -12.16
CA CYS A 25 6.15 -1.68 -11.40
C CYS A 25 7.11 -0.48 -11.29
N GLN A 26 6.56 0.70 -11.05
CA GLN A 26 7.28 1.92 -10.80
C GLN A 26 7.59 1.93 -9.32
N MET A 27 8.88 2.05 -9.03
CA MET A 27 9.33 2.35 -7.70
C MET A 27 8.75 3.71 -7.30
N LEU A 28 7.82 3.70 -6.35
CA LEU A 28 7.29 4.92 -5.79
C LEU A 28 8.40 5.63 -5.01
N MET A 29 8.41 6.95 -5.08
CA MET A 29 9.28 7.75 -4.24
C MET A 29 8.94 7.48 -2.76
N PRO A 30 9.95 7.55 -1.86
CA PRO A 30 9.68 7.53 -0.43
C PRO A 30 8.64 8.59 -0.04
N ILE A 31 7.91 8.33 1.05
CA ILE A 31 6.96 9.30 1.60
C ILE A 31 7.70 10.59 1.92
N GLU A 32 7.09 11.75 1.60
CA GLU A 32 7.67 13.06 1.88
C GLU A 32 8.05 13.19 3.36
N GLY A 33 9.31 13.56 3.64
CA GLY A 33 9.87 13.64 4.99
C GLY A 33 10.43 12.31 5.54
N TYR A 34 10.49 11.27 4.72
CA TYR A 34 11.06 9.96 5.04
C TYR A 34 12.16 9.53 4.05
N GLU A 35 12.55 10.40 3.11
CA GLU A 35 13.52 10.12 2.05
C GLU A 35 14.90 9.75 2.62
N GLU A 36 15.33 10.45 3.67
CA GLU A 36 16.62 10.27 4.33
C GLU A 36 16.53 9.43 5.62
N LYS A 37 15.35 8.86 5.91
CA LYS A 37 15.18 8.05 7.13
C LYS A 37 15.71 6.63 6.89
N PRO A 38 16.37 6.03 7.90
CA PRO A 38 16.82 4.66 7.79
C PRO A 38 15.63 3.73 7.61
N LEU A 39 15.82 2.68 6.81
CA LEU A 39 14.88 1.57 6.78
C LEU A 39 14.89 0.90 8.16
N VAL A 40 13.69 0.71 8.70
CA VAL A 40 13.46 0.07 9.98
C VAL A 40 12.65 -1.20 9.79
N THR A 41 12.64 -2.05 10.80
CA THR A 41 11.77 -3.23 10.82
C THR A 41 10.30 -2.81 10.88
N LEU A 42 9.41 -3.73 10.48
CA LEU A 42 7.97 -3.49 10.58
C LEU A 42 7.56 -3.27 12.05
N GLU A 43 8.22 -3.93 13.00
CA GLU A 43 8.00 -3.74 14.44
C GLU A 43 8.31 -2.32 14.90
N GLU A 44 9.47 -1.78 14.53
CA GLU A 44 9.88 -0.42 14.89
C GLU A 44 8.97 0.63 14.24
N ALA A 45 8.59 0.42 12.96
CA ALA A 45 7.73 1.34 12.23
C ALA A 45 6.35 1.53 12.89
N VAL A 46 5.83 0.50 13.55
CA VAL A 46 4.49 0.55 14.14
C VAL A 46 4.47 0.99 15.61
N GLU A 47 5.62 1.07 16.30
CA GLU A 47 5.66 1.46 17.72
C GLU A 47 4.83 2.71 18.03
N PRO A 48 4.89 3.80 17.25
CA PRO A 48 4.13 5.02 17.54
C PRO A 48 2.61 4.84 17.48
N ILE A 49 2.13 3.80 16.79
CA ILE A 49 0.70 3.57 16.53
C ILE A 49 0.09 2.47 17.38
N VAL A 50 0.89 1.72 18.16
CA VAL A 50 0.42 0.61 19.01
C VAL A 50 -0.69 1.05 19.97
N ALA A 51 -0.56 2.25 20.56
CA ALA A 51 -1.54 2.78 21.50
C ALA A 51 -2.91 3.07 20.86
N TYR A 52 -2.96 3.30 19.55
CA TYR A 52 -4.17 3.66 18.82
C TYR A 52 -4.79 2.49 18.07
N VAL A 53 -4.02 1.43 17.82
CA VAL A 53 -4.43 0.27 17.04
C VAL A 53 -4.25 -1.00 17.90
N PRO A 54 -5.29 -1.40 18.66
CA PRO A 54 -5.20 -2.50 19.64
C PRO A 54 -4.73 -3.84 19.06
N ASP A 55 -4.93 -4.04 17.75
CA ASP A 55 -4.62 -5.28 17.04
C ASP A 55 -3.38 -5.19 16.13
N VAL A 56 -2.54 -4.15 16.29
CA VAL A 56 -1.41 -3.94 15.38
C VAL A 56 -0.45 -5.12 15.37
N GLN A 57 -0.20 -5.75 16.52
CA GLN A 57 0.68 -6.91 16.64
C GLN A 57 0.18 -8.11 15.83
N ARG A 58 -1.14 -8.38 15.86
CA ARG A 58 -1.74 -9.43 15.03
C ARG A 58 -1.61 -9.10 13.55
N LYS A 59 -1.77 -7.83 13.16
CA LYS A 59 -1.64 -7.37 11.77
C LYS A 59 -0.20 -7.53 11.25
N ILE A 60 0.81 -7.19 12.06
CA ILE A 60 2.23 -7.42 11.76
C ILE A 60 2.50 -8.90 11.48
N TYR A 61 2.01 -9.78 12.35
CA TYR A 61 2.16 -11.22 12.19
C TYR A 61 1.59 -11.73 10.86
N ILE A 62 0.36 -11.30 10.52
CA ILE A 62 -0.29 -11.68 9.24
C ILE A 62 0.50 -11.13 8.05
N ALA A 63 0.99 -9.89 8.13
CA ALA A 63 1.77 -9.28 7.05
C ALA A 63 3.08 -10.05 6.79
N LYS A 64 3.78 -10.46 7.85
CA LYS A 64 4.99 -11.29 7.75
C LYS A 64 4.73 -12.64 7.08
N MET A 65 3.66 -13.32 7.48
CA MET A 65 3.30 -14.62 6.88
C MET A 65 3.02 -14.51 5.39
N LYS A 66 2.27 -13.49 4.96
CA LYS A 66 1.98 -13.28 3.54
C LYS A 66 3.22 -12.96 2.70
N CYS A 67 4.19 -12.23 3.27
CA CYS A 67 5.45 -11.95 2.57
C CYS A 67 6.29 -13.22 2.39
N ALA A 68 6.27 -14.13 3.36
CA ALA A 68 6.99 -15.40 3.28
C ALA A 68 6.36 -16.37 2.27
N GLU A 69 5.04 -16.33 2.09
CA GLU A 69 4.31 -17.15 1.10
C GLU A 69 4.50 -16.68 -0.36
N LEU A 70 5.06 -15.47 -0.57
CA LEU A 70 5.31 -14.88 -1.89
C LEU A 70 6.71 -15.15 -2.45
N SER A 71 7.49 -16.06 -1.85
CA SER A 71 8.73 -16.55 -2.49
C SER A 71 8.38 -17.63 -3.54
N PRO A 72 8.82 -17.48 -4.80
CA PRO A 72 8.72 -18.55 -5.80
C PRO A 72 9.53 -19.80 -5.40
#